data_AF-A0A4R9BMK9-F1
#
_entry.id   AF-A0A4R9BMK9-F1
#
_cell.length_a   1.000
_cell.length_b   1.000
_cell.length_c   1.000
_cell.angle_alpha   90.00
_cell.angle_beta   90.00
_cell.angle_gamma   90.00
#
_symmetry.space_group_name_H-M   'P 1'
#
loop_
_entity.id
_entity.type
_entity.pdbx_description
1 polymer ?
#
loop_
_entity_poly.entity_id
_entity_poly.type
_entity_poly.pdbx_seq_one_letter_code
_entity_poly.pdbx_strand_id
1 'polypeptide(L)'
;MSDIAGELARVHSAFDRPTLRLLDRKWAPFVLAVFKSSFSRDRRSVQADRLHTQVDAYLADLRSIGSEVPGKNGRALCVQWMNDQWLYRETGDDDEEQYSLTSHALEALLLVEGLSRDRALISESRLTTIVDTVRHRATQANPDRDERIRRLDLEIDALTAERDRLAAGGDIAAASNDQMHEGYANLIDLITQLPSDFKRVEESVAGMHRQIVNDFRAEERPISEVLDEYLSKTDALMSSTAEGRAFEGAIVLLRNDDLLAKLKNDLESIMLHPFALELSAADRRSFMGTVSLIRKGVDDVLTQRNGLTTTLREHIVNHDVVKDRELERLLREINKELAVWMETAGPRSTVTAELMPGTLELEHLRERFYDPGAHKAPPPLEDVSAFAPEPPTLDAMRTQGGPLLAELRDAMVTAFGANGAASVGDAFNSLEPAMRRPVEILGLLQLATQVDAFDRTDAAASTAGSDTEPFETVRPDGSRRTFRVPRITLTDDNTAALAALNYGSDHD
;
A
#
# COMPACT_ATOMS: atom_id res chain seq x y z
N MET A 1 6.27 22.89 -34.24
CA MET A 1 7.29 21.81 -34.28
C MET A 1 6.86 20.73 -33.31
N SER A 2 7.29 19.47 -33.49
CA SER A 2 6.89 18.41 -32.56
C SER A 2 7.61 18.57 -31.22
N ASP A 3 6.87 18.46 -30.11
CA ASP A 3 7.37 18.75 -28.75
C ASP A 3 8.57 17.85 -28.40
N ILE A 4 8.47 16.57 -28.74
CA ILE A 4 9.52 15.56 -28.58
C ILE A 4 10.85 15.91 -29.30
N ALA A 5 10.82 16.72 -30.36
CA ALA A 5 12.04 17.17 -31.04
C ALA A 5 12.74 18.31 -30.27
N GLY A 6 11.97 19.13 -29.54
CA GLY A 6 12.51 20.09 -28.58
C GLY A 6 13.13 19.39 -27.38
N GLU A 7 12.44 18.40 -26.81
CA GLU A 7 12.97 17.62 -25.70
C GLU A 7 14.17 16.76 -26.09
N LEU A 8 14.18 16.12 -27.26
CA LEU A 8 15.34 15.34 -27.71
C LEU A 8 16.59 16.23 -27.85
N ALA A 9 16.45 17.48 -28.29
CA ALA A 9 17.57 18.43 -28.33
C ALA A 9 18.02 18.89 -26.93
N ARG A 10 17.10 19.10 -25.98
CA ARG A 10 17.43 19.38 -24.57
C ARG A 10 18.16 18.20 -23.91
N VAL A 11 17.66 16.98 -24.11
CA VAL A 11 18.29 15.75 -23.60
C VAL A 11 19.66 15.53 -24.22
N HIS A 12 19.82 15.67 -25.54
CA HIS A 12 21.11 15.47 -26.19
C HIS A 12 22.19 16.44 -25.67
N SER A 13 21.87 17.73 -25.60
CA SER A 13 22.78 18.75 -25.03
C SER A 13 23.05 18.59 -23.53
N ALA A 14 22.18 17.89 -22.78
CA ALA A 14 22.49 17.47 -21.42
C ALA A 14 23.48 16.28 -21.40
N PHE A 15 23.28 15.27 -22.25
CA PHE A 15 24.19 14.11 -22.38
C PHE A 15 25.60 14.51 -22.86
N ASP A 16 25.72 15.55 -23.69
CA ASP A 16 27.01 16.13 -24.10
C ASP A 16 27.82 16.74 -22.93
N ARG A 17 27.17 17.10 -21.80
CA ARG A 17 27.87 17.67 -20.64
C ARG A 17 28.90 16.66 -20.11
N PRO A 18 30.14 17.07 -19.77
CA PRO A 18 31.20 16.13 -19.38
C PRO A 18 30.84 15.19 -18.22
N THR A 19 29.94 15.62 -17.32
CA THR A 19 29.36 14.85 -16.22
C THR A 19 28.58 13.62 -16.70
N LEU A 20 27.58 13.79 -17.57
CA LEU A 20 26.81 12.64 -18.09
C LEU A 20 27.65 11.82 -19.07
N ARG A 21 28.50 12.49 -19.86
CA ARG A 21 29.47 11.86 -20.76
C ARG A 21 30.55 11.02 -20.04
N LEU A 22 30.72 11.19 -18.72
CA LEU A 22 31.48 10.29 -17.84
C LEU A 22 30.67 9.04 -17.50
N LEU A 23 29.43 9.22 -17.04
CA LEU A 23 28.54 8.14 -16.59
C LEU A 23 28.12 7.18 -17.72
N ASP A 24 27.95 7.69 -18.95
CA ASP A 24 27.56 6.93 -20.15
C ASP A 24 28.66 5.98 -20.68
N ARG A 25 29.92 6.13 -20.23
CA ARG A 25 31.05 5.33 -20.74
C ARG A 25 31.03 3.91 -20.17
N LYS A 26 31.34 2.90 -21.00
CA LYS A 26 31.61 1.50 -20.56
C LYS A 26 32.50 1.41 -19.31
N TRP A 27 33.48 2.30 -19.17
CA TRP A 27 34.46 2.31 -18.09
C TRP A 27 34.13 3.26 -16.92
N ALA A 28 32.92 3.87 -16.88
CA ALA A 28 32.53 4.82 -15.85
C ALA A 28 32.75 4.30 -14.40
N PRO A 29 32.38 3.04 -14.04
CA PRO A 29 32.59 2.54 -12.69
C PRO A 29 34.08 2.48 -12.31
N PHE A 30 34.95 2.11 -13.26
CA PHE A 30 36.40 2.09 -13.06
C PHE A 30 36.95 3.50 -12.88
N VAL A 31 36.58 4.46 -13.74
CA VAL A 31 37.08 5.85 -13.64
C VAL A 31 36.66 6.48 -12.31
N LEU A 32 35.41 6.28 -11.89
CA LEU A 32 34.90 6.79 -10.62
C LEU A 32 35.55 6.10 -9.40
N ALA A 33 35.81 4.78 -9.45
CA ALA A 33 36.52 4.06 -8.40
C ALA A 33 37.98 4.51 -8.27
N VAL A 34 38.66 4.76 -9.40
CA VAL A 34 40.00 5.36 -9.44
C VAL A 34 39.97 6.76 -8.83
N PHE A 35 39.02 7.62 -9.23
CA PHE A 35 38.92 8.98 -8.69
C PHE A 35 38.65 8.97 -7.17
N LYS A 36 37.71 8.15 -6.69
CA LYS A 36 37.38 8.01 -5.27
C LYS A 36 38.54 7.44 -4.43
N SER A 37 39.41 6.63 -5.02
CA SER A 37 40.62 6.08 -4.37
C SER A 37 41.83 7.03 -4.46
N SER A 38 41.86 7.92 -5.45
CA SER A 38 43.01 8.80 -5.75
C SER A 38 42.85 10.23 -5.26
N PHE A 39 41.62 10.67 -5.00
CA PHE A 39 41.32 12.03 -4.53
C PHE A 39 40.45 11.94 -3.28
N SER A 40 40.84 12.67 -2.23
CA SER A 40 40.10 12.76 -0.97
C SER A 40 39.85 14.22 -0.61
N ARG A 41 39.08 14.48 0.45
CA ARG A 41 38.84 15.86 0.93
C ARG A 41 40.13 16.59 1.31
N ASP A 42 41.11 15.83 1.79
CA ASP A 42 42.43 16.28 2.24
C ASP A 42 43.50 16.18 1.14
N ARG A 43 43.31 15.31 0.14
CA ARG A 43 44.18 15.12 -1.03
C ARG A 43 43.44 15.50 -2.32
N ARG A 44 43.29 16.81 -2.55
CA ARG A 44 42.54 17.38 -3.69
C ARG A 44 43.30 17.33 -5.01
N SER A 45 44.63 17.39 -4.95
CA SER A 45 45.55 17.26 -6.08
C SER A 45 46.48 16.05 -5.89
N VAL A 46 47.07 15.56 -7.00
CA VAL A 46 48.02 14.44 -7.01
C VAL A 46 49.09 14.69 -8.08
N GLN A 47 50.37 14.57 -7.72
CA GLN A 47 51.51 14.56 -8.66
C GLN A 47 51.26 13.64 -9.87
N ALA A 48 51.54 14.12 -11.07
CA ALA A 48 51.16 13.44 -12.31
C ALA A 48 51.67 12.00 -12.40
N ASP A 49 52.97 11.78 -12.17
CA ASP A 49 53.57 10.44 -12.24
C ASP A 49 53.11 9.52 -11.11
N ARG A 50 52.82 10.06 -9.92
CA ARG A 50 52.22 9.30 -8.83
C ARG A 50 50.82 8.82 -9.20
N LEU A 51 50.01 9.65 -9.87
CA LEU A 51 48.70 9.24 -10.37
C LEU A 51 48.84 8.22 -11.51
N HIS A 52 49.77 8.42 -12.45
CA HIS A 52 50.06 7.46 -13.52
C HIS A 52 50.35 6.06 -12.94
N THR A 53 51.28 5.96 -11.97
CA THR A 53 51.62 4.69 -11.31
C THR A 53 50.46 4.10 -10.51
N GLN A 54 49.65 4.92 -9.82
CA GLN A 54 48.46 4.43 -9.11
C GLN A 54 47.43 3.83 -10.06
N VAL A 55 47.17 4.45 -11.22
CA VAL A 55 46.24 3.90 -12.21
C VAL A 55 46.76 2.60 -12.83
N ASP A 56 48.06 2.52 -13.14
CA ASP A 56 48.65 1.26 -13.65
C ASP A 56 48.61 0.12 -12.61
N ALA A 57 48.72 0.43 -11.31
CA ALA A 57 48.50 -0.54 -10.24
C ALA A 57 47.04 -1.01 -10.16
N TYR A 58 46.06 -0.09 -10.11
CA TYR A 58 44.63 -0.46 -10.07
C TYR A 58 44.21 -1.30 -11.30
N LEU A 59 44.80 -1.03 -12.47
CA LEU A 59 44.61 -1.85 -13.68
C LEU A 59 45.20 -3.26 -13.55
N ALA A 60 46.31 -3.44 -12.83
CA ALA A 60 46.90 -4.75 -12.58
C ALA A 60 46.08 -5.55 -11.55
N ASP A 61 45.65 -4.91 -10.46
CA ASP A 61 44.84 -5.52 -9.40
C ASP A 61 43.51 -6.06 -9.97
N LEU A 62 42.78 -5.25 -10.74
CA LEU A 62 41.51 -5.65 -11.35
C LEU A 62 41.66 -6.78 -12.39
N ARG A 63 42.78 -6.81 -13.14
CA ARG A 63 43.10 -7.94 -14.03
C ARG A 63 43.35 -9.23 -13.24
N SER A 64 43.98 -9.15 -12.06
CA SER A 64 44.24 -10.32 -11.23
C SER A 64 42.96 -10.98 -10.69
N ILE A 65 41.91 -10.19 -10.51
CA ILE A 65 40.56 -10.62 -10.08
C ILE A 65 39.70 -11.06 -11.30
N GLY A 66 40.24 -11.00 -12.52
CA GLY A 66 39.55 -11.40 -13.75
C GLY A 66 38.53 -10.38 -14.26
N SER A 67 38.55 -9.14 -13.77
CA SER A 67 37.68 -8.07 -14.28
C SER A 67 38.18 -7.53 -15.62
N GLU A 68 37.27 -7.19 -16.53
CA GLU A 68 37.61 -6.47 -17.75
C GLU A 68 38.10 -5.06 -17.41
N VAL A 69 39.13 -4.56 -18.08
CA VAL A 69 39.71 -3.23 -17.83
C VAL A 69 40.14 -2.55 -19.13
N PRO A 70 40.33 -1.21 -19.15
CA PRO A 70 40.92 -0.51 -20.30
C PRO A 70 42.27 -1.09 -20.74
N GLY A 71 42.45 -1.24 -22.06
CA GLY A 71 43.71 -1.63 -22.70
C GLY A 71 44.73 -0.49 -22.85
N LYS A 72 44.69 0.52 -21.98
CA LYS A 72 45.61 1.67 -21.96
C LYS A 72 46.36 1.70 -20.63
N ASN A 73 47.56 2.29 -20.62
CA ASN A 73 48.30 2.55 -19.38
C ASN A 73 47.80 3.79 -18.64
N GLY A 74 48.19 3.95 -17.38
CA GLY A 74 47.75 5.01 -16.48
C GLY A 74 48.00 6.41 -17.03
N ARG A 75 49.15 6.64 -17.69
CA ARG A 75 49.45 7.91 -18.37
C ARG A 75 48.49 8.21 -19.52
N ALA A 76 48.24 7.24 -20.41
CA ALA A 76 47.32 7.45 -21.54
C ALA A 76 45.85 7.61 -21.08
N LEU A 77 45.48 7.03 -19.93
CA LEU A 77 44.18 7.25 -19.30
C LEU A 77 44.06 8.62 -18.65
N CYS A 78 45.04 9.08 -17.87
CA CYS A 78 45.00 10.40 -17.23
C CYS A 78 44.97 11.54 -18.26
N VAL A 79 45.75 11.42 -19.34
CA VAL A 79 45.70 12.37 -20.48
C VAL A 79 44.34 12.31 -21.19
N GLN A 80 43.74 11.12 -21.34
CA GLN A 80 42.39 11.01 -21.87
C GLN A 80 41.35 11.69 -20.96
N TRP A 81 41.40 11.47 -19.65
CA TRP A 81 40.48 12.07 -18.67
C TRP A 81 40.63 13.60 -18.57
N MET A 82 41.83 14.12 -18.84
CA MET A 82 42.08 15.54 -18.99
C MET A 82 41.43 16.11 -20.27
N ASN A 83 41.66 15.47 -21.42
CA ASN A 83 41.01 15.83 -22.69
C ASN A 83 39.48 15.68 -22.62
N ASP A 84 38.98 14.77 -21.78
CA ASP A 84 37.56 14.54 -21.54
C ASP A 84 36.91 15.50 -20.51
N GLN A 85 37.68 16.45 -19.96
CA GLN A 85 37.28 17.46 -18.98
C GLN A 85 36.87 16.92 -17.59
N TRP A 86 37.44 15.77 -17.19
CA TRP A 86 37.23 15.16 -15.87
C TRP A 86 38.40 15.39 -14.91
N LEU A 87 39.62 15.43 -15.45
CA LEU A 87 40.79 15.99 -14.78
C LEU A 87 41.12 17.36 -15.39
N TYR A 88 41.75 18.21 -14.59
CA TYR A 88 42.58 19.30 -15.10
C TYR A 88 44.01 19.16 -14.53
N ARG A 89 44.96 19.85 -15.14
CA ARG A 89 46.36 19.87 -14.72
C ARG A 89 46.72 21.27 -14.22
N GLU A 90 47.48 21.32 -13.14
CA GLU A 90 47.90 22.52 -12.42
C GLU A 90 49.37 22.34 -12.00
N THR A 91 50.15 23.42 -12.00
CA THR A 91 51.54 23.38 -11.50
C THR A 91 51.52 23.69 -10.01
N GLY A 92 52.10 22.80 -9.19
CA GLY A 92 52.21 23.01 -7.75
C GLY A 92 53.34 23.97 -7.36
N ASP A 93 53.41 24.34 -6.09
CA ASP A 93 54.43 25.27 -5.55
C ASP A 93 55.89 24.80 -5.78
N ASP A 94 56.11 23.49 -5.91
CA ASP A 94 57.41 22.86 -6.19
C ASP A 94 57.76 22.72 -7.70
N ASP A 95 57.04 23.43 -8.60
CA ASP A 95 57.13 23.35 -10.08
C ASP A 95 56.75 21.97 -10.67
N GLU A 96 56.15 21.09 -9.86
CA GLU A 96 55.67 19.77 -10.29
C GLU A 96 54.28 19.81 -10.94
N GLU A 97 54.07 19.05 -12.02
CA GLU A 97 52.74 18.84 -12.61
C GLU A 97 51.84 18.02 -11.66
N GLN A 98 50.69 18.56 -11.29
CA GLN A 98 49.66 17.88 -10.51
C GLN A 98 48.35 17.78 -11.30
N TYR A 99 47.60 16.69 -11.10
CA TYR A 99 46.21 16.59 -11.54
C TYR A 99 45.25 16.88 -10.38
N SER A 100 44.10 17.45 -10.73
CA SER A 100 42.97 17.70 -9.83
C SER A 100 41.66 17.35 -10.55
N LEU A 101 40.61 17.00 -9.78
CA LEU A 101 39.28 16.71 -10.34
C LEU A 101 38.57 17.99 -10.78
N THR A 102 37.90 17.96 -11.94
CA THR A 102 37.01 19.06 -12.35
C THR A 102 35.68 19.02 -11.60
N SER A 103 34.94 20.14 -11.62
CA SER A 103 33.56 20.21 -11.13
C SER A 103 32.68 19.10 -11.72
N HIS A 104 32.81 18.79 -13.00
CA HIS A 104 32.06 17.72 -13.68
C HIS A 104 32.36 16.32 -13.11
N ALA A 105 33.62 16.02 -12.78
CA ALA A 105 33.99 14.74 -12.17
C ALA A 105 33.50 14.64 -10.72
N LEU A 106 33.50 15.76 -9.97
CA LEU A 106 32.93 15.84 -8.63
C LEU A 106 31.39 15.70 -8.66
N GLU A 107 30.71 16.33 -9.61
CA GLU A 107 29.26 16.20 -9.85
C GLU A 107 28.90 14.73 -10.16
N ALA A 108 29.67 14.05 -11.03
CA ALA A 108 29.47 12.63 -11.35
C ALA A 108 29.70 11.71 -10.14
N LEU A 109 30.72 11.98 -9.31
CA LEU A 109 30.97 11.25 -8.06
C LEU A 109 29.82 11.44 -7.06
N LEU A 110 29.29 12.66 -6.92
CA LEU A 110 28.15 12.97 -6.04
C LEU A 110 26.86 12.30 -6.52
N LEU A 111 26.60 12.28 -7.83
CA LEU A 111 25.46 11.58 -8.41
C LEU A 111 25.53 10.07 -8.10
N VAL A 112 26.68 9.43 -8.33
CA VAL A 112 26.84 8.00 -8.06
C VAL A 112 26.84 7.69 -6.56
N GLU A 113 27.42 8.52 -5.69
CA GLU A 113 27.29 8.34 -4.23
C GLU A 113 25.84 8.50 -3.77
N GLY A 114 25.11 9.47 -4.33
CA GLY A 114 23.69 9.66 -4.06
C GLY A 114 22.79 8.51 -4.51
N LEU A 115 23.21 7.75 -5.53
CA LEU A 115 22.55 6.52 -6.00
C LEU A 115 23.00 5.26 -5.23
N SER A 116 24.23 5.25 -4.70
CA SER A 116 24.83 4.08 -4.04
C SER A 116 24.53 3.95 -2.54
N ARG A 117 23.97 4.99 -1.91
CA ARG A 117 23.47 4.93 -0.54
C ARG A 117 22.03 4.43 -0.55
N ASP A 118 21.70 3.43 0.27
CA ASP A 118 20.32 2.93 0.45
C ASP A 118 19.38 4.05 0.92
N ARG A 119 18.72 4.70 -0.03
CA ARG A 119 17.91 5.90 0.17
C ARG A 119 16.49 5.56 0.67
N ALA A 120 16.37 4.55 1.51
CA ALA A 120 15.09 3.96 1.93
C ALA A 120 14.35 4.78 3.00
N LEU A 121 15.07 5.58 3.78
CA LEU A 121 14.57 6.25 4.99
C LEU A 121 14.01 7.67 4.78
N ILE A 122 13.44 7.98 3.61
CA ILE A 122 12.97 9.35 3.29
C ILE A 122 11.71 9.36 2.40
N SER A 123 10.64 8.69 2.86
CA SER A 123 9.26 8.99 2.42
C SER A 123 8.60 9.97 3.40
N GLU A 124 8.03 9.51 4.52
CA GLU A 124 7.51 10.33 5.63
C GLU A 124 8.46 11.47 6.03
N SER A 125 9.72 11.17 6.39
CA SER A 125 10.68 12.19 6.82
C SER A 125 10.89 13.27 5.76
N ARG A 126 10.87 12.90 4.46
CA ARG A 126 11.01 13.83 3.34
C ARG A 126 9.74 14.62 3.08
N LEU A 127 8.58 13.98 3.07
CA LEU A 127 7.33 14.63 2.75
C LEU A 127 6.83 15.49 3.92
N THR A 128 7.07 15.05 5.15
CA THR A 128 7.04 15.89 6.35
C THR A 128 8.07 17.00 6.25
N THR A 129 9.31 16.77 5.80
CA THR A 129 10.26 17.86 5.52
C THR A 129 9.81 18.79 4.38
N ILE A 130 8.99 18.37 3.43
CA ILE A 130 8.45 19.24 2.37
C ILE A 130 7.30 20.08 2.92
N VAL A 131 6.32 19.45 3.56
CA VAL A 131 5.21 20.14 4.25
C VAL A 131 5.78 21.08 5.31
N ASP A 132 6.72 20.63 6.13
CA ASP A 132 7.39 21.45 7.12
C ASP A 132 8.37 22.45 6.50
N THR A 133 9.03 22.23 5.35
CA THR A 133 9.86 23.28 4.70
C THR A 133 8.98 24.35 4.07
N VAL A 134 7.86 24.01 3.44
CA VAL A 134 6.85 25.00 3.02
C VAL A 134 6.35 25.76 4.26
N ARG A 135 5.96 25.04 5.32
CA ARG A 135 5.49 25.58 6.60
C ARG A 135 6.59 26.22 7.46
N HIS A 136 7.86 26.10 7.09
CA HIS A 136 9.06 26.69 7.73
C HIS A 136 9.74 27.73 6.80
N ARG A 137 9.17 27.99 5.62
CA ARG A 137 9.32 29.24 4.87
C ARG A 137 8.06 30.12 4.98
N ALA A 138 6.90 29.53 5.33
CA ALA A 138 5.71 30.22 5.84
C ALA A 138 5.78 30.42 7.38
N THR A 139 6.59 29.62 8.08
CA THR A 139 7.35 30.08 9.26
C THR A 139 8.80 30.39 8.83
N GLN A 140 9.81 30.33 9.71
CA GLN A 140 11.00 31.24 9.64
C GLN A 140 10.64 32.74 9.73
N ALA A 141 9.43 33.13 9.35
CA ALA A 141 8.46 33.64 10.33
C ALA A 141 8.29 32.66 11.53
N ASN A 142 9.40 32.47 12.27
CA ASN A 142 9.61 31.88 13.60
C ASN A 142 9.62 30.33 13.88
N PRO A 143 10.68 29.81 14.57
CA PRO A 143 10.76 28.58 15.39
C PRO A 143 11.45 28.82 16.79
N ASP A 144 11.68 27.91 17.77
CA ASP A 144 11.50 26.45 17.99
C ASP A 144 11.24 26.08 19.50
N ARG A 145 10.65 24.91 19.78
CA ARG A 145 9.70 24.49 20.85
C ARG A 145 9.53 25.19 22.22
N ASP A 146 10.42 25.08 23.21
CA ASP A 146 10.18 25.65 24.57
C ASP A 146 10.66 27.10 24.72
N GLU A 147 11.69 27.43 23.95
CA GLU A 147 11.89 28.79 23.48
C GLU A 147 10.66 29.26 22.69
N ARG A 148 9.98 28.40 21.92
CA ARG A 148 8.75 28.73 21.17
C ARG A 148 7.48 28.82 22.00
N ILE A 149 7.39 28.32 23.23
CA ILE A 149 6.31 28.74 24.13
C ILE A 149 6.55 30.21 24.48
N ARG A 150 7.72 30.55 25.05
CA ARG A 150 8.08 31.94 25.36
C ARG A 150 8.11 32.89 24.16
N ARG A 151 8.49 32.38 22.99
CA ARG A 151 8.61 33.12 21.73
C ARG A 151 7.29 33.12 20.96
N LEU A 152 6.36 32.19 21.18
CA LEU A 152 4.96 32.34 20.79
C LEU A 152 4.25 33.30 21.74
N ASP A 153 4.56 33.36 23.03
CA ASP A 153 3.99 34.35 23.93
C ASP A 153 4.45 35.76 23.50
N LEU A 154 5.77 35.96 23.32
CA LEU A 154 6.34 37.19 22.78
C LEU A 154 5.90 37.48 21.33
N GLU A 155 5.64 36.47 20.50
CA GLU A 155 5.12 36.64 19.14
C GLU A 155 3.60 36.79 19.11
N ILE A 156 2.85 36.37 20.12
CA ILE A 156 1.43 36.68 20.29
C ILE A 156 1.30 38.13 20.76
N ASP A 157 2.14 38.59 21.67
CA ASP A 157 2.23 39.99 22.05
C ASP A 157 2.73 40.85 20.88
N ALA A 158 3.78 40.44 20.17
CA ALA A 158 4.30 41.17 19.03
C ALA A 158 3.40 41.10 17.79
N LEU A 159 2.72 39.98 17.50
CA LEU A 159 1.70 39.89 16.46
C LEU A 159 0.36 40.50 16.87
N THR A 160 0.09 40.69 18.17
CA THR A 160 -1.03 41.51 18.65
C THR A 160 -0.69 42.99 18.46
N ALA A 161 0.50 43.43 18.87
CA ALA A 161 0.98 44.78 18.62
C ALA A 161 1.14 45.06 17.12
N GLU A 162 1.56 44.08 16.31
CA GLU A 162 1.65 44.18 14.85
C GLU A 162 0.27 44.16 14.22
N ARG A 163 -0.64 43.24 14.60
CA ARG A 163 -2.04 43.26 14.16
C ARG A 163 -2.68 44.60 14.46
N ASP A 164 -2.44 45.16 15.64
CA ASP A 164 -3.03 46.43 16.05
C ASP A 164 -2.31 47.62 15.37
N ARG A 165 -1.02 47.51 15.05
CA ARG A 165 -0.27 48.46 14.19
C ARG A 165 -0.78 48.44 12.76
N LEU A 166 -1.03 47.26 12.18
CA LEU A 166 -1.54 47.06 10.83
C LEU A 166 -3.03 47.44 10.73
N ALA A 167 -3.85 47.13 11.74
CA ALA A 167 -5.22 47.60 11.86
C ALA A 167 -5.30 49.13 12.09
N ALA A 168 -4.26 49.73 12.67
CA ALA A 168 -4.05 51.18 12.71
C ALA A 168 -3.34 51.75 11.46
N GLY A 169 -3.02 50.93 10.45
CA GLY A 169 -2.51 51.36 9.14
C GLY A 169 -0.99 51.46 8.98
N GLY A 170 -0.20 50.71 9.75
CA GLY A 170 1.26 50.63 9.59
C GLY A 170 1.75 49.80 8.39
N ASP A 171 2.99 50.04 7.95
CA ASP A 171 3.58 49.38 6.78
C ASP A 171 4.10 47.95 7.05
N ILE A 172 3.88 47.06 6.08
CA ILE A 172 4.38 45.67 6.05
C ILE A 172 5.69 45.62 5.26
N ALA A 173 6.74 45.02 5.85
CA ALA A 173 7.98 44.73 5.14
C ALA A 173 7.87 43.41 4.36
N ALA A 174 7.77 43.49 3.03
CA ALA A 174 7.78 42.31 2.15
C ALA A 174 9.20 41.72 2.00
N ALA A 175 9.28 40.44 1.64
CA ALA A 175 10.54 39.77 1.29
C ALA A 175 11.14 40.35 -0.01
N SER A 176 12.46 40.24 -0.20
CA SER A 176 13.05 40.64 -1.49
C SER A 176 12.80 39.58 -2.57
N ASN A 177 12.77 39.99 -3.85
CA ASN A 177 12.66 39.04 -4.96
C ASN A 177 13.82 38.02 -4.97
N ASP A 178 15.03 38.41 -4.56
CA ASP A 178 16.18 37.52 -4.47
C ASP A 178 15.96 36.40 -3.44
N GLN A 179 15.44 36.74 -2.25
CA GLN A 179 15.10 35.76 -1.20
C GLN A 179 13.99 34.82 -1.66
N MET A 180 13.00 35.34 -2.37
CA MET A 180 11.92 34.54 -2.94
C MET A 180 12.40 33.63 -4.09
N HIS A 181 13.36 34.06 -4.91
CA HIS A 181 14.01 33.22 -5.91
C HIS A 181 14.83 32.08 -5.29
N GLU A 182 15.62 32.35 -4.24
CA GLU A 182 16.34 31.31 -3.50
C GLU A 182 15.36 30.31 -2.86
N GLY A 183 14.30 30.80 -2.22
CA GLY A 183 13.23 29.96 -1.66
C GLY A 183 12.56 29.09 -2.73
N TYR A 184 12.17 29.69 -3.86
CA TYR A 184 11.54 29.00 -4.98
C TYR A 184 12.43 27.90 -5.59
N ALA A 185 13.71 28.17 -5.80
CA ALA A 185 14.65 27.18 -6.34
C ALA A 185 14.78 25.95 -5.43
N ASN A 186 14.85 26.16 -4.11
CA ASN A 186 14.87 25.07 -3.12
C ASN A 186 13.54 24.28 -3.10
N LEU A 187 12.39 24.95 -3.20
CA LEU A 187 11.09 24.26 -3.31
C LEU A 187 10.99 23.42 -4.60
N ILE A 188 11.50 23.90 -5.73
CA ILE A 188 11.42 23.17 -7.01
C ILE A 188 12.29 21.90 -7.01
N ASP A 189 13.48 21.90 -6.41
CA ASP A 189 14.27 20.67 -6.26
C ASP A 189 13.50 19.61 -5.44
N LEU A 190 12.88 20.04 -4.33
CA LEU A 190 12.04 19.17 -3.50
C LEU A 190 10.82 18.63 -4.27
N ILE A 191 10.10 19.49 -5.00
CA ILE A 191 8.89 19.13 -5.75
C ILE A 191 9.21 18.19 -6.93
N THR A 192 10.32 18.41 -7.64
CA THR A 192 10.70 17.60 -8.81
C THR A 192 11.22 16.21 -8.45
N GLN A 193 11.63 15.98 -7.19
CA GLN A 193 11.99 14.64 -6.69
C GLN A 193 10.77 13.78 -6.31
N LEU A 194 9.63 14.38 -5.94
CA LEU A 194 8.41 13.66 -5.50
C LEU A 194 7.96 12.51 -6.44
N PRO A 195 7.91 12.65 -7.78
CA PRO A 195 7.46 11.56 -8.65
C PRO A 195 8.33 10.31 -8.56
N SER A 196 9.64 10.48 -8.35
CA SER A 196 10.56 9.36 -8.18
C SER A 196 10.36 8.69 -6.82
N ASP A 197 10.16 9.46 -5.76
CA ASP A 197 9.92 8.88 -4.43
C ASP A 197 8.54 8.17 -4.35
N PHE A 198 7.49 8.70 -4.97
CA PHE A 198 6.22 7.97 -5.14
C PHE A 198 6.42 6.65 -5.92
N LYS A 199 7.17 6.67 -7.03
CA LYS A 199 7.42 5.45 -7.82
C LYS A 199 8.21 4.39 -7.06
N ARG A 200 9.18 4.80 -6.23
CA ARG A 200 9.95 3.89 -5.37
C ARG A 200 9.09 3.26 -4.27
N VAL A 201 8.13 3.99 -3.72
CA VAL A 201 7.12 3.45 -2.80
C VAL A 201 6.19 2.46 -3.53
N GLU A 202 5.73 2.80 -4.74
CA GLU A 202 4.92 1.91 -5.58
C GLU A 202 5.63 0.56 -5.82
N GLU A 203 6.91 0.61 -6.16
CA GLU A 203 7.75 -0.57 -6.40
C GLU A 203 8.03 -1.39 -5.13
N SER A 204 8.15 -0.72 -3.97
CA SER A 204 8.27 -1.36 -2.65
C SER A 204 6.98 -2.12 -2.27
N VAL A 205 5.82 -1.48 -2.41
CA VAL A 205 4.50 -2.12 -2.19
C VAL A 205 4.29 -3.29 -3.15
N ALA A 206 4.62 -3.13 -4.42
CA ALA A 206 4.58 -4.22 -5.40
C ALA A 206 5.61 -5.33 -5.10
N GLY A 207 6.71 -5.03 -4.39
CA GLY A 207 7.67 -6.01 -3.86
C GLY A 207 7.07 -6.83 -2.71
N MET A 208 6.55 -6.16 -1.69
CA MET A 208 5.87 -6.78 -0.55
C MET A 208 4.68 -7.65 -0.99
N HIS A 209 3.88 -7.19 -1.95
CA HIS A 209 2.79 -7.98 -2.52
C HIS A 209 3.28 -9.28 -3.18
N ARG A 210 4.35 -9.23 -3.98
CA ARG A 210 4.95 -10.43 -4.59
C ARG A 210 5.49 -11.40 -3.55
N GLN A 211 6.07 -10.89 -2.45
CA GLN A 211 6.52 -11.74 -1.35
C GLN A 211 5.32 -12.44 -0.69
N ILE A 212 4.30 -11.70 -0.27
CA ILE A 212 3.09 -12.26 0.38
C ILE A 212 2.42 -13.33 -0.50
N VAL A 213 2.27 -13.08 -1.82
CA VAL A 213 1.70 -14.06 -2.76
C VAL A 213 2.59 -15.30 -2.95
N ASN A 214 3.91 -15.16 -2.89
CA ASN A 214 4.82 -16.31 -2.96
C ASN A 214 4.79 -17.12 -1.65
N ASP A 215 4.72 -16.45 -0.50
CA ASP A 215 4.63 -17.09 0.81
C ASP A 215 3.30 -17.89 0.91
N PHE A 216 2.18 -17.30 0.48
CA PHE A 216 0.88 -18.00 0.35
C PHE A 216 0.93 -19.22 -0.58
N ARG A 217 1.79 -19.23 -1.61
CA ARG A 217 1.97 -20.37 -2.53
C ARG A 217 2.88 -21.46 -2.00
N ALA A 218 3.68 -21.16 -0.97
CA ALA A 218 4.55 -22.12 -0.30
C ALA A 218 3.89 -22.77 0.94
N GLU A 219 2.70 -22.31 1.32
CA GLU A 219 1.97 -22.74 2.51
C GLU A 219 1.22 -24.06 2.27
N GLU A 220 1.51 -25.10 3.06
CA GLU A 220 0.87 -26.41 2.93
C GLU A 220 -0.48 -26.51 3.68
N ARG A 221 -0.75 -25.55 4.57
CA ARG A 221 -1.97 -25.49 5.40
C ARG A 221 -3.18 -24.94 4.61
N PRO A 222 -4.43 -25.29 4.97
CA PRO A 222 -5.61 -24.72 4.33
C PRO A 222 -5.68 -23.21 4.52
N ILE A 223 -5.95 -22.44 3.45
CA ILE A 223 -5.97 -20.96 3.49
C ILE A 223 -6.83 -20.39 4.64
N SER A 224 -7.92 -21.05 5.00
CA SER A 224 -8.82 -20.68 6.10
C SER A 224 -8.18 -20.72 7.50
N GLU A 225 -7.11 -21.48 7.69
CA GLU A 225 -6.37 -21.57 8.97
C GLU A 225 -5.22 -20.57 9.08
N VAL A 226 -4.80 -19.98 7.96
CA VAL A 226 -3.61 -19.12 7.89
C VAL A 226 -3.94 -17.69 7.48
N LEU A 227 -5.18 -17.42 7.05
CA LEU A 227 -5.61 -16.09 6.61
C LEU A 227 -5.34 -15.00 7.66
N ASP A 228 -5.73 -15.24 8.92
CA ASP A 228 -5.52 -14.28 10.01
C ASP A 228 -4.02 -14.10 10.34
N GLU A 229 -3.23 -15.17 10.20
CA GLU A 229 -1.76 -15.14 10.34
C GLU A 229 -1.11 -14.32 9.22
N TYR A 230 -1.62 -14.39 7.99
CA TYR A 230 -1.12 -13.62 6.85
C TYR A 230 -1.63 -12.17 6.81
N LEU A 231 -2.85 -11.90 7.26
CA LEU A 231 -3.35 -10.53 7.45
C LEU A 231 -2.54 -9.82 8.53
N SER A 232 -2.35 -10.47 9.70
CA SER A 232 -1.50 -9.91 10.75
C SER A 232 -0.02 -9.83 10.36
N LYS A 233 0.54 -10.76 9.58
CA LYS A 233 1.86 -10.61 8.94
C LYS A 233 1.91 -9.42 7.99
N THR A 234 0.84 -9.13 7.24
CA THR A 234 0.77 -7.99 6.31
C THR A 234 0.80 -6.67 7.07
N ASP A 235 -0.06 -6.51 8.07
CA ASP A 235 -0.06 -5.32 8.95
C ASP A 235 1.25 -5.18 9.75
N ALA A 236 1.84 -6.31 10.17
CA ALA A 236 3.18 -6.34 10.76
C ALA A 236 4.27 -5.93 9.76
N LEU A 237 4.21 -6.30 8.49
CA LEU A 237 5.21 -5.92 7.48
C LEU A 237 5.19 -4.40 7.24
N MET A 238 4.00 -3.81 7.18
CA MET A 238 3.80 -2.36 7.04
C MET A 238 4.29 -1.60 8.29
N SER A 239 4.07 -2.13 9.49
CA SER A 239 4.46 -1.47 10.75
C SER A 239 5.88 -1.78 11.23
N SER A 240 6.52 -2.86 10.76
CA SER A 240 7.89 -3.27 11.16
C SER A 240 9.00 -2.77 10.23
N THR A 241 8.74 -2.68 8.92
CA THR A 241 9.67 -2.05 7.97
C THR A 241 9.78 -0.54 8.22
N ALA A 242 10.93 0.06 7.91
CA ALA A 242 11.07 1.52 8.02
C ALA A 242 10.38 2.23 6.84
N GLU A 243 10.37 1.55 5.71
CA GLU A 243 9.72 1.87 4.45
C GLU A 243 8.19 1.90 4.61
N GLY A 244 7.61 0.86 5.23
CA GLY A 244 6.18 0.76 5.49
C GLY A 244 5.68 1.80 6.49
N ARG A 245 6.39 2.04 7.61
CA ARG A 245 6.06 3.13 8.54
C ARG A 245 6.14 4.50 7.89
N ALA A 246 7.22 4.75 7.14
CA ALA A 246 7.42 6.00 6.41
C ALA A 246 6.42 6.16 5.25
N PHE A 247 5.70 5.11 4.86
CA PHE A 247 4.61 5.16 3.91
C PHE A 247 3.25 5.39 4.59
N GLU A 248 2.94 4.70 5.69
CA GLU A 248 1.74 4.93 6.51
C GLU A 248 1.68 6.38 7.00
N GLY A 249 2.75 6.90 7.60
CA GLY A 249 2.81 8.29 8.08
C GLY A 249 2.59 9.31 6.96
N ALA A 250 3.18 9.05 5.78
CA ALA A 250 2.96 9.88 4.59
C ALA A 250 1.50 9.82 4.10
N ILE A 251 0.87 8.64 4.02
CA ILE A 251 -0.53 8.51 3.62
C ILE A 251 -1.48 9.20 4.62
N VAL A 252 -1.25 9.06 5.92
CA VAL A 252 -2.09 9.73 6.94
C VAL A 252 -1.97 11.25 6.84
N LEU A 253 -0.77 11.78 6.59
CA LEU A 253 -0.54 13.21 6.35
C LEU A 253 -1.21 13.70 5.05
N LEU A 254 -1.12 12.92 3.97
CA LEU A 254 -1.59 13.29 2.64
C LEU A 254 -3.09 13.10 2.40
N ARG A 255 -3.74 12.18 3.12
CA ARG A 255 -5.19 11.98 3.10
C ARG A 255 -5.94 13.09 3.85
N ASN A 256 -5.23 13.99 4.52
CA ASN A 256 -5.78 15.15 5.20
C ASN A 256 -6.06 16.27 4.18
N ASP A 257 -7.30 16.36 3.70
CA ASP A 257 -7.71 17.39 2.73
C ASP A 257 -7.53 18.83 3.26
N ASP A 258 -7.64 19.08 4.58
CA ASP A 258 -7.33 20.39 5.15
C ASP A 258 -5.84 20.75 5.00
N LEU A 259 -4.94 19.76 5.05
CA LEU A 259 -3.51 19.95 4.89
C LEU A 259 -3.15 20.20 3.42
N LEU A 260 -3.77 19.48 2.49
CA LEU A 260 -3.65 19.76 1.05
C LEU A 260 -4.25 21.12 0.68
N ALA A 261 -5.36 21.53 1.30
CA ALA A 261 -5.95 22.85 1.10
C ALA A 261 -5.05 23.98 1.65
N LYS A 262 -4.44 23.79 2.82
CA LYS A 262 -3.44 24.74 3.37
C LYS A 262 -2.23 24.85 2.45
N LEU A 263 -1.63 23.72 2.05
CA LEU A 263 -0.52 23.69 1.09
C LEU A 263 -0.88 24.40 -0.23
N LYS A 264 -2.10 24.21 -0.75
CA LYS A 264 -2.58 24.95 -1.93
C LYS A 264 -2.57 26.46 -1.68
N ASN A 265 -3.14 26.91 -0.57
CA ASN A 265 -3.22 28.34 -0.22
C ASN A 265 -1.83 28.96 0.01
N ASP A 266 -0.89 28.20 0.57
CA ASP A 266 0.51 28.63 0.75
C ASP A 266 1.21 28.81 -0.62
N LEU A 267 1.02 27.86 -1.54
CA LEU A 267 1.54 27.95 -2.92
C LEU A 267 0.91 29.12 -3.70
N GLU A 268 -0.39 29.36 -3.56
CA GLU A 268 -1.07 30.53 -4.14
C GLU A 268 -0.54 31.84 -3.55
N SER A 269 -0.29 31.89 -2.24
CA SER A 269 0.28 33.06 -1.56
C SER A 269 1.69 33.38 -2.03
N ILE A 270 2.54 32.36 -2.25
CA ILE A 270 3.87 32.52 -2.85
C ILE A 270 3.75 33.07 -4.28
N MET A 271 2.81 32.57 -5.09
CA MET A 271 2.61 33.02 -6.48
C MET A 271 1.96 34.41 -6.63
N LEU A 272 1.46 35.01 -5.54
CA LEU A 272 1.01 36.41 -5.52
C LEU A 272 2.15 37.43 -5.34
N HIS A 273 3.35 37.00 -4.93
CA HIS A 273 4.49 37.89 -4.69
C HIS A 273 5.14 38.37 -6.02
N PRO A 274 5.60 39.64 -6.14
CA PRO A 274 6.12 40.21 -7.39
C PRO A 274 7.17 39.37 -8.15
N PHE A 275 8.07 38.66 -7.47
CA PHE A 275 9.04 37.74 -8.09
C PHE A 275 8.39 36.72 -9.04
N ALA A 276 7.15 36.30 -8.77
CA ALA A 276 6.44 35.34 -9.61
C ALA A 276 6.20 35.88 -11.02
N LEU A 277 6.27 37.21 -11.25
CA LEU A 277 6.23 37.81 -12.59
C LEU A 277 7.47 37.49 -13.44
N GLU A 278 8.61 37.19 -12.80
CA GLU A 278 9.89 36.89 -13.46
C GLU A 278 9.99 35.39 -13.87
N LEU A 279 9.24 34.51 -13.21
CA LEU A 279 9.13 33.08 -13.55
C LEU A 279 8.43 32.84 -14.90
N SER A 280 8.78 31.79 -15.65
CA SER A 280 8.09 31.49 -16.91
C SER A 280 6.65 30.99 -16.69
N ALA A 281 5.84 31.06 -17.75
CA ALA A 281 4.48 30.53 -17.75
C ALA A 281 4.43 28.97 -17.72
N ALA A 282 5.55 28.28 -17.85
CA ALA A 282 5.67 26.84 -17.59
C ALA A 282 5.94 26.59 -16.10
N ASP A 283 6.91 27.31 -15.54
CA ASP A 283 7.34 27.22 -14.13
C ASP A 283 6.18 27.44 -13.16
N ARG A 284 5.44 28.55 -13.33
CA ARG A 284 4.26 28.86 -12.50
C ARG A 284 3.19 27.76 -12.56
N ARG A 285 3.00 27.13 -13.72
CA ARG A 285 2.03 26.02 -13.90
C ARG A 285 2.54 24.72 -13.25
N SER A 286 3.84 24.47 -13.32
CA SER A 286 4.48 23.32 -12.65
C SER A 286 4.35 23.44 -11.13
N PHE A 287 4.73 24.59 -10.57
CA PHE A 287 4.63 24.90 -9.14
C PHE A 287 3.19 24.80 -8.61
N MET A 288 2.22 25.39 -9.31
CA MET A 288 0.79 25.26 -8.98
C MET A 288 0.24 23.84 -9.21
N GLY A 289 0.91 23.01 -10.03
CA GLY A 289 0.57 21.61 -10.25
C GLY A 289 0.89 20.68 -9.07
N THR A 290 1.72 21.13 -8.12
CA THR A 290 2.25 20.32 -7.00
C THR A 290 1.18 19.54 -6.23
N VAL A 291 0.05 20.17 -5.88
CA VAL A 291 -1.03 19.50 -5.11
C VAL A 291 -1.72 18.40 -5.94
N SER A 292 -1.86 18.61 -7.25
CA SER A 292 -2.39 17.61 -8.18
C SER A 292 -1.42 16.44 -8.38
N LEU A 293 -0.12 16.75 -8.49
CA LEU A 293 0.97 15.76 -8.58
C LEU A 293 1.03 14.88 -7.32
N ILE A 294 0.92 15.50 -6.14
CA ILE A 294 0.87 14.82 -4.84
C ILE A 294 -0.37 13.91 -4.75
N ARG A 295 -1.57 14.44 -5.03
CA ARG A 295 -2.80 13.63 -4.97
C ARG A 295 -2.72 12.44 -5.94
N LYS A 296 -2.25 12.65 -7.17
CA LYS A 296 -2.06 11.54 -8.12
C LYS A 296 -1.06 10.50 -7.59
N GLY A 297 0.09 10.91 -7.05
CA GLY A 297 1.08 9.99 -6.48
C GLY A 297 0.51 9.15 -5.32
N VAL A 298 -0.41 9.72 -4.54
CA VAL A 298 -1.17 8.99 -3.51
C VAL A 298 -2.18 8.02 -4.12
N ASP A 299 -2.96 8.44 -5.12
CA ASP A 299 -3.95 7.61 -5.80
C ASP A 299 -3.32 6.41 -6.53
N ASP A 300 -2.18 6.62 -7.22
CA ASP A 300 -1.41 5.59 -7.91
C ASP A 300 -0.93 4.51 -6.92
N VAL A 301 -0.43 4.89 -5.73
CA VAL A 301 0.06 3.93 -4.71
C VAL A 301 -1.08 3.30 -3.90
N LEU A 302 -2.17 4.04 -3.60
CA LEU A 302 -3.38 3.47 -3.02
C LEU A 302 -4.00 2.40 -3.93
N THR A 303 -3.92 2.60 -5.25
CA THR A 303 -4.36 1.60 -6.24
C THR A 303 -3.56 0.31 -6.12
N GLN A 304 -2.23 0.37 -5.97
CA GLN A 304 -1.41 -0.82 -5.73
C GLN A 304 -1.73 -1.51 -4.39
N ARG A 305 -1.95 -0.74 -3.30
CA ARG A 305 -2.37 -1.29 -2.00
C ARG A 305 -3.68 -2.07 -2.14
N ASN A 306 -4.68 -1.48 -2.81
CA ASN A 306 -5.98 -2.13 -3.01
C ASN A 306 -5.91 -3.33 -3.96
N GLY A 307 -4.89 -3.36 -4.84
CA GLY A 307 -4.53 -4.53 -5.65
C GLY A 307 -4.25 -5.77 -4.80
N LEU A 308 -3.49 -5.64 -3.70
CA LEU A 308 -3.20 -6.77 -2.79
C LEU A 308 -4.47 -7.39 -2.19
N THR A 309 -5.40 -6.57 -1.69
CA THR A 309 -6.69 -7.07 -1.16
C THR A 309 -7.53 -7.73 -2.26
N THR A 310 -7.43 -7.23 -3.50
CA THR A 310 -8.16 -7.79 -4.65
C THR A 310 -7.58 -9.13 -5.07
N THR A 311 -6.26 -9.23 -5.24
CA THR A 311 -5.55 -10.48 -5.58
C THR A 311 -5.69 -11.53 -4.49
N LEU A 312 -5.61 -11.15 -3.21
CA LEU A 312 -5.90 -12.08 -2.10
C LEU A 312 -7.34 -12.59 -2.15
N ARG A 313 -8.33 -11.70 -2.36
CA ARG A 313 -9.75 -12.10 -2.47
C ARG A 313 -9.98 -13.03 -3.67
N GLU A 314 -9.40 -12.72 -4.82
CA GLU A 314 -9.49 -13.52 -6.04
C GLU A 314 -8.81 -14.88 -5.86
N HIS A 315 -7.67 -14.94 -5.17
CA HIS A 315 -7.03 -16.20 -4.78
C HIS A 315 -7.92 -17.00 -3.83
N ILE A 316 -8.41 -16.41 -2.73
CA ILE A 316 -9.29 -17.08 -1.75
C ILE A 316 -10.59 -17.62 -2.39
N VAL A 317 -11.13 -16.94 -3.40
CA VAL A 317 -12.35 -17.36 -4.11
C VAL A 317 -12.08 -18.45 -5.16
N ASN A 318 -10.92 -18.44 -5.82
CA ASN A 318 -10.59 -19.36 -6.92
C ASN A 318 -9.70 -20.56 -6.52
N HIS A 319 -9.03 -20.52 -5.35
CA HIS A 319 -8.06 -21.52 -4.92
C HIS A 319 -8.73 -22.79 -4.39
N ASP A 320 -9.04 -23.69 -5.32
CA ASP A 320 -9.36 -25.08 -5.02
C ASP A 320 -8.07 -25.85 -4.74
N VAL A 321 -7.69 -25.92 -3.46
CA VAL A 321 -6.51 -26.62 -2.93
C VAL A 321 -6.39 -28.06 -3.48
N VAL A 322 -7.51 -28.72 -3.77
CA VAL A 322 -7.52 -30.08 -4.33
C VAL A 322 -7.04 -30.04 -5.78
N LYS A 323 -7.60 -29.16 -6.62
CA LYS A 323 -7.21 -29.03 -8.03
C LYS A 323 -5.75 -28.60 -8.21
N ASP A 324 -5.25 -27.66 -7.41
CA ASP A 324 -3.86 -27.23 -7.50
C ASP A 324 -2.89 -28.37 -7.12
N ARG A 325 -3.22 -29.16 -6.09
CA ARG A 325 -2.46 -30.38 -5.73
C ARG A 325 -2.56 -31.47 -6.80
N GLU A 326 -3.71 -31.65 -7.44
CA GLU A 326 -3.85 -32.60 -8.54
C GLU A 326 -3.05 -32.18 -9.78
N LEU A 327 -3.06 -30.88 -10.14
CA LEU A 327 -2.26 -30.32 -11.22
C LEU A 327 -0.76 -30.45 -10.94
N GLU A 328 -0.31 -30.11 -9.74
CA GLU A 328 1.11 -30.20 -9.39
C GLU A 328 1.59 -31.67 -9.29
N ARG A 329 0.74 -32.59 -8.82
CA ARG A 329 1.01 -34.04 -8.93
C ARG A 329 1.14 -34.44 -10.39
N LEU A 330 0.21 -34.05 -11.25
CA LEU A 330 0.22 -34.37 -12.68
C LEU A 330 1.49 -33.82 -13.37
N LEU A 331 1.90 -32.60 -13.05
CA LEU A 331 3.14 -32.00 -13.57
C LEU A 331 4.40 -32.72 -13.05
N ARG A 332 4.40 -33.20 -11.80
CA ARG A 332 5.50 -34.03 -11.26
C ARG A 332 5.56 -35.41 -11.90
N GLU A 333 4.41 -36.03 -12.18
CA GLU A 333 4.31 -37.29 -12.92
C GLU A 333 4.76 -37.14 -14.38
N ILE A 334 4.28 -36.09 -15.08
CA ILE A 334 4.73 -35.77 -16.45
C ILE A 334 6.24 -35.53 -16.51
N ASN A 335 6.81 -34.75 -15.59
CA ASN A 335 8.26 -34.51 -15.56
C ASN A 335 9.06 -35.80 -15.31
N LYS A 336 8.54 -36.72 -14.49
CA LYS A 336 9.16 -38.02 -14.23
C LYS A 336 9.15 -38.92 -15.48
N GLU A 337 8.01 -39.05 -16.14
CA GLU A 337 7.91 -39.83 -17.38
C GLU A 337 8.72 -39.20 -18.53
N LEU A 338 8.77 -37.86 -18.59
CA LEU A 338 9.59 -37.13 -19.56
C LEU A 338 11.10 -37.34 -19.31
N ALA A 339 11.54 -37.39 -18.04
CA ALA A 339 12.91 -37.73 -17.70
C ALA A 339 13.29 -39.16 -18.13
N VAL A 340 12.42 -40.14 -17.88
CA VAL A 340 12.59 -41.54 -18.35
C VAL A 340 12.63 -41.60 -19.89
N TRP A 341 11.77 -40.85 -20.56
CA TRP A 341 11.78 -40.74 -22.02
C TRP A 341 13.09 -40.16 -22.55
N MET A 342 13.65 -39.14 -21.88
CA MET A 342 14.94 -38.53 -22.26
C MET A 342 16.15 -39.48 -22.14
N GLU A 343 16.06 -40.60 -21.42
CA GLU A 343 17.12 -41.63 -21.43
C GLU A 343 17.25 -42.36 -22.77
N THR A 344 16.19 -42.34 -23.60
CA THR A 344 16.14 -43.06 -24.89
C THR A 344 15.76 -42.18 -26.10
N ALA A 345 15.25 -40.97 -25.87
CA ALA A 345 14.87 -40.02 -26.89
C ALA A 345 16.08 -39.29 -27.49
N GLY A 346 16.13 -39.17 -28.83
CA GLY A 346 17.16 -38.42 -29.54
C GLY A 346 16.76 -36.95 -29.78
N PRO A 347 17.68 -36.08 -30.27
CA PRO A 347 17.43 -34.64 -30.48
C PRO A 347 16.36 -34.25 -31.52
N ARG A 348 15.63 -35.23 -32.07
CA ARG A 348 14.52 -35.05 -33.01
C ARG A 348 13.29 -35.91 -32.66
N SER A 349 13.29 -36.56 -31.49
CA SER A 349 12.12 -37.29 -30.99
C SER A 349 11.00 -36.31 -30.64
N THR A 350 9.77 -36.66 -30.97
CA THR A 350 8.57 -35.83 -30.75
C THR A 350 7.52 -36.62 -29.99
N VAL A 351 6.95 -36.03 -28.94
CA VAL A 351 5.74 -36.58 -28.29
C VAL A 351 4.52 -36.07 -29.04
N THR A 352 3.66 -36.97 -29.50
CA THR A 352 2.35 -36.62 -30.07
C THR A 352 1.39 -36.32 -28.92
N ALA A 353 1.43 -35.09 -28.41
CA ALA A 353 0.44 -34.61 -27.45
C ALA A 353 -0.84 -34.18 -28.17
N GLU A 354 -1.99 -34.77 -27.80
CA GLU A 354 -3.30 -34.34 -28.27
C GLU A 354 -3.70 -33.02 -27.56
N LEU A 355 -3.07 -31.92 -27.99
CA LEU A 355 -3.31 -30.58 -27.42
C LEU A 355 -4.71 -30.01 -27.71
N MET A 356 -5.45 -30.64 -28.61
CA MET A 356 -6.86 -30.34 -28.84
C MET A 356 -7.69 -31.13 -27.83
N PRO A 357 -8.45 -30.49 -26.92
CA PRO A 357 -9.52 -31.21 -26.24
C PRO A 357 -10.45 -31.81 -27.30
N GLY A 358 -10.88 -33.05 -27.10
CA GLY A 358 -11.80 -33.74 -28.01
C GLY A 358 -13.00 -32.86 -28.34
N THR A 359 -13.44 -32.87 -29.60
CA THR A 359 -14.41 -31.92 -30.17
C THR A 359 -15.55 -31.62 -29.21
N LEU A 360 -15.53 -30.42 -28.63
CA LEU A 360 -16.48 -30.01 -27.60
C LEU A 360 -17.91 -30.05 -28.16
N GLU A 361 -18.71 -31.01 -27.70
CA GLU A 361 -20.13 -31.12 -28.02
C GLU A 361 -20.92 -30.03 -27.28
N LEU A 362 -20.76 -28.80 -27.75
CA LEU A 362 -21.50 -27.63 -27.31
C LEU A 362 -22.93 -27.71 -27.86
N GLU A 363 -23.84 -28.38 -27.14
CA GLU A 363 -25.28 -28.39 -27.45
C GLU A 363 -25.83 -26.97 -27.70
N HIS A 364 -25.30 -25.99 -26.96
CA HIS A 364 -25.73 -24.60 -26.99
C HIS A 364 -24.53 -23.65 -27.09
N LEU A 365 -24.18 -23.23 -28.31
CA LEU A 365 -23.29 -22.10 -28.50
C LEU A 365 -23.99 -20.81 -28.04
N ARG A 366 -23.29 -19.93 -27.31
CA ARG A 366 -23.88 -18.67 -26.82
C ARG A 366 -23.96 -17.62 -27.94
N GLU A 367 -24.98 -17.75 -28.80
CA GLU A 367 -25.24 -16.82 -29.92
C GLU A 367 -25.45 -15.36 -29.48
N ARG A 368 -25.92 -15.14 -28.24
CA ARG A 368 -26.05 -13.81 -27.64
C ARG A 368 -24.78 -13.39 -26.91
N PHE A 369 -23.90 -12.76 -27.69
CA PHE A 369 -22.82 -11.91 -27.20
C PHE A 369 -23.36 -10.80 -26.27
N TYR A 370 -22.47 -10.23 -25.46
CA TYR A 370 -22.78 -9.10 -24.59
C TYR A 370 -23.07 -7.84 -25.43
N ASP A 371 -24.30 -7.33 -25.36
CA ASP A 371 -24.68 -6.04 -25.92
C ASP A 371 -24.50 -4.94 -24.85
N PRO A 372 -23.61 -3.95 -25.04
CA PRO A 372 -23.50 -2.80 -24.14
C PRO A 372 -24.82 -2.02 -23.99
N GLY A 373 -25.71 -2.06 -24.99
CA GLY A 373 -27.04 -1.47 -24.95
C GLY A 373 -28.00 -2.14 -23.96
N ALA A 374 -27.74 -3.39 -23.56
CA ALA A 374 -28.51 -4.10 -22.54
C ALA A 374 -28.17 -3.65 -21.11
N HIS A 375 -26.96 -3.09 -20.88
CA HIS A 375 -26.54 -2.52 -19.59
C HIS A 375 -26.96 -1.05 -19.42
N LYS A 376 -28.18 -0.72 -19.86
CA LYS A 376 -28.86 0.50 -19.39
C LYS A 376 -29.40 0.22 -17.98
N ALA A 377 -29.26 1.20 -17.09
CA ALA A 377 -29.97 1.17 -15.82
C ALA A 377 -31.48 1.02 -16.08
N PRO A 378 -32.23 0.30 -15.22
CA PRO A 378 -33.68 0.29 -15.30
C PRO A 378 -34.24 1.71 -15.33
N PRO A 379 -35.38 1.97 -15.99
CA PRO A 379 -36.09 3.23 -15.80
C PRO A 379 -36.35 3.44 -14.30
N PRO A 380 -36.28 4.69 -13.79
CA PRO A 380 -36.57 4.96 -12.39
C PRO A 380 -37.98 4.43 -12.05
N LEU A 381 -38.11 3.86 -10.85
CA LEU A 381 -39.39 3.35 -10.37
C LEU A 381 -40.44 4.47 -10.36
N GLU A 382 -41.67 4.13 -10.72
CA GLU A 382 -42.80 5.05 -10.65
C GLU A 382 -43.05 5.46 -9.20
N ASP A 383 -43.27 6.75 -8.95
CA ASP A 383 -43.47 7.27 -7.60
C ASP A 383 -44.88 6.93 -7.08
N VAL A 384 -44.97 5.73 -6.51
CA VAL A 384 -46.18 5.20 -5.87
C VAL A 384 -46.31 5.61 -4.40
N SER A 385 -45.59 6.64 -3.93
CA SER A 385 -45.69 7.13 -2.54
C SER A 385 -47.11 7.54 -2.13
N ALA A 386 -47.91 8.04 -3.09
CA ALA A 386 -49.34 8.33 -2.90
C ALA A 386 -50.22 7.10 -2.63
N PHE A 387 -49.69 5.88 -2.84
CA PHE A 387 -50.34 4.60 -2.55
C PHE A 387 -49.63 3.82 -1.42
N ALA A 388 -48.69 4.43 -0.71
CA ALA A 388 -48.02 3.80 0.42
C ALA A 388 -49.04 3.47 1.53
N PRO A 389 -49.05 2.23 2.08
CA PRO A 389 -49.86 1.91 3.24
C PRO A 389 -49.37 2.68 4.48
N GLU A 390 -50.22 2.82 5.49
CA GLU A 390 -49.79 3.40 6.77
C GLU A 390 -48.58 2.62 7.33
N PRO A 391 -47.56 3.31 7.87
CA PRO A 391 -46.37 2.65 8.38
C PRO A 391 -46.73 1.73 9.56
N PRO A 392 -46.20 0.49 9.60
CA PRO A 392 -46.49 -0.44 10.68
C PRO A 392 -46.07 0.14 12.04
N THR A 393 -46.87 -0.11 13.08
CA THR A 393 -46.49 0.23 14.45
C THR A 393 -45.21 -0.50 14.86
N LEU A 394 -44.48 0.04 15.83
CA LEU A 394 -43.21 -0.54 16.28
C LEU A 394 -43.35 -2.00 16.73
N ASP A 395 -44.49 -2.38 17.30
CA ASP A 395 -44.78 -3.77 17.68
C ASP A 395 -45.19 -4.65 16.48
N ALA A 396 -45.82 -4.09 15.45
CA ALA A 396 -46.01 -4.78 14.16
C ALA A 396 -44.68 -5.00 13.42
N MET A 397 -43.69 -4.11 13.60
CA MET A 397 -42.32 -4.32 13.12
C MET A 397 -41.58 -5.38 13.97
N ARG A 398 -41.66 -5.32 15.30
CA ARG A 398 -41.07 -6.33 16.21
C ARG A 398 -41.58 -7.74 15.93
N THR A 399 -42.89 -7.91 15.75
CA THR A 399 -43.51 -9.21 15.45
C THR A 399 -43.07 -9.81 14.11
N GLN A 400 -42.57 -9.00 13.18
CA GLN A 400 -41.93 -9.42 11.92
C GLN A 400 -40.39 -9.48 11.99
N GLY A 401 -39.80 -9.03 13.09
CA GLY A 401 -38.34 -9.01 13.32
C GLY A 401 -37.75 -10.37 13.71
N GLY A 402 -36.46 -10.35 14.07
CA GLY A 402 -35.68 -11.52 14.48
C GLY A 402 -36.12 -12.15 15.82
N PRO A 403 -35.42 -13.20 16.28
CA PRO A 403 -35.76 -13.92 17.49
C PRO A 403 -35.45 -13.10 18.76
N LEU A 404 -36.22 -13.34 19.82
CA LEU A 404 -36.17 -12.61 21.09
C LEU A 404 -35.15 -13.24 22.05
N LEU A 405 -33.87 -13.23 21.67
CA LEU A 405 -32.80 -14.02 22.30
C LEU A 405 -32.69 -13.85 23.82
N ALA A 406 -32.78 -12.63 24.35
CA ALA A 406 -32.71 -12.38 25.79
C ALA A 406 -33.92 -12.95 26.55
N GLU A 407 -35.13 -12.72 26.02
CA GLU A 407 -36.39 -13.19 26.62
C GLU A 407 -36.52 -14.72 26.53
N LEU A 408 -36.04 -15.33 25.45
CA LEU A 408 -35.90 -16.79 25.31
C LEU A 408 -34.87 -17.37 26.30
N ARG A 409 -33.70 -16.74 26.42
CA ARG A 409 -32.64 -17.15 27.38
C ARG A 409 -33.21 -17.21 28.79
N ASP A 410 -33.87 -16.13 29.23
CA ASP A 410 -34.41 -16.02 30.59
C ASP A 410 -35.54 -17.03 30.83
N ALA A 411 -36.39 -17.27 29.82
CA ALA A 411 -37.41 -18.31 29.88
C ALA A 411 -36.82 -19.74 29.98
N MET A 412 -35.75 -20.04 29.24
CA MET A 412 -35.06 -21.34 29.33
C MET A 412 -34.36 -21.53 30.68
N VAL A 413 -33.62 -20.53 31.17
CA VAL A 413 -32.99 -20.57 32.51
C VAL A 413 -34.05 -20.79 33.59
N THR A 414 -35.21 -20.14 33.47
CA THR A 414 -36.33 -20.31 34.42
C THR A 414 -36.94 -21.72 34.35
N ALA A 415 -37.17 -22.25 33.15
CA ALA A 415 -37.79 -23.56 32.96
C ALA A 415 -36.91 -24.72 33.48
N PHE A 416 -35.61 -24.68 33.17
CA PHE A 416 -34.65 -25.68 33.64
C PHE A 416 -34.26 -25.47 35.11
N GLY A 417 -34.08 -24.23 35.57
CA GLY A 417 -33.75 -23.92 36.97
C GLY A 417 -34.87 -24.27 37.97
N ALA A 418 -36.13 -24.30 37.53
CA ALA A 418 -37.25 -24.84 38.31
C ALA A 418 -37.36 -26.38 38.26
N ASN A 419 -36.46 -27.06 37.55
CA ASN A 419 -36.51 -28.48 37.21
C ASN A 419 -37.84 -28.89 36.54
N GLY A 420 -38.40 -27.98 35.73
CA GLY A 420 -39.78 -28.00 35.25
C GLY A 420 -39.98 -28.41 33.79
N ALA A 421 -38.92 -28.66 33.03
CA ALA A 421 -38.97 -29.07 31.63
C ALA A 421 -38.00 -30.23 31.36
N ALA A 422 -38.43 -31.21 30.55
CA ALA A 422 -37.64 -32.40 30.21
C ALA A 422 -36.73 -32.22 28.97
N SER A 423 -36.90 -31.13 28.22
CA SER A 423 -36.16 -30.79 27.01
C SER A 423 -36.48 -29.35 26.56
N VAL A 424 -35.71 -28.82 25.60
CA VAL A 424 -35.90 -27.45 25.08
C VAL A 424 -37.24 -27.32 24.33
N GLY A 425 -37.72 -28.36 23.64
CA GLY A 425 -39.06 -28.36 23.03
C GLY A 425 -40.19 -28.36 24.05
N ASP A 426 -40.04 -29.09 25.15
CA ASP A 426 -40.99 -29.10 26.28
C ASP A 426 -41.07 -27.70 26.94
N ALA A 427 -39.91 -27.12 27.25
CA ALA A 427 -39.79 -25.75 27.75
C ALA A 427 -40.42 -24.74 26.78
N PHE A 428 -40.11 -24.82 25.48
CA PHE A 428 -40.68 -23.95 24.45
C PHE A 428 -42.21 -24.05 24.39
N ASN A 429 -42.77 -25.27 24.42
CA ASN A 429 -44.22 -25.48 24.33
C ASN A 429 -44.99 -24.91 25.53
N SER A 430 -44.36 -24.79 26.71
CA SER A 430 -44.95 -24.13 27.88
C SER A 430 -45.06 -22.59 27.77
N LEU A 431 -44.32 -21.97 26.84
CA LEU A 431 -44.25 -20.51 26.73
C LEU A 431 -45.57 -19.88 26.26
N GLU A 432 -45.72 -18.58 26.56
CA GLU A 432 -46.85 -17.79 26.06
C GLU A 432 -46.88 -17.75 24.51
N PRO A 433 -48.07 -17.62 23.88
CA PRO A 433 -48.19 -17.59 22.42
C PRO A 433 -47.33 -16.53 21.72
N ALA A 434 -47.06 -15.39 22.37
CA ALA A 434 -46.19 -14.34 21.85
C ALA A 434 -44.72 -14.81 21.68
N MET A 435 -44.24 -15.64 22.61
CA MET A 435 -42.88 -16.20 22.63
C MET A 435 -42.74 -17.51 21.83
N ARG A 436 -43.77 -17.88 21.06
CA ARG A 436 -43.78 -19.11 20.24
C ARG A 436 -43.80 -18.85 18.74
N ARG A 437 -43.20 -17.76 18.27
CA ARG A 437 -43.07 -17.49 16.83
C ARG A 437 -42.16 -18.52 16.15
N PRO A 438 -42.35 -18.86 14.86
CA PRO A 438 -41.46 -19.79 14.15
C PRO A 438 -40.00 -19.37 14.10
N VAL A 439 -39.71 -18.07 14.21
CA VAL A 439 -38.34 -17.53 14.27
C VAL A 439 -37.63 -17.87 15.60
N GLU A 440 -38.37 -18.06 16.69
CA GLU A 440 -37.78 -18.37 18.00
C GLU A 440 -37.10 -19.75 18.04
N ILE A 441 -37.51 -20.69 17.18
CA ILE A 441 -36.82 -21.98 17.03
C ILE A 441 -35.38 -21.75 16.57
N LEU A 442 -35.14 -20.79 15.66
CA LEU A 442 -33.79 -20.44 15.21
C LEU A 442 -33.00 -19.75 16.33
N GLY A 443 -33.66 -18.93 17.15
CA GLY A 443 -33.06 -18.33 18.34
C GLY A 443 -32.65 -19.35 19.40
N LEU A 444 -33.50 -20.35 19.68
CA LEU A 444 -33.19 -21.43 20.61
C LEU A 444 -32.07 -22.36 20.08
N LEU A 445 -32.06 -22.65 18.78
CA LEU A 445 -30.95 -23.39 18.15
C LEU A 445 -29.64 -22.60 18.23
N GLN A 446 -29.67 -21.28 17.98
CA GLN A 446 -28.51 -20.41 18.14
C GLN A 446 -27.98 -20.44 19.58
N LEU A 447 -28.85 -20.24 20.57
CA LEU A 447 -28.49 -20.29 21.99
C LEU A 447 -27.92 -21.66 22.39
N ALA A 448 -28.51 -22.77 21.93
CA ALA A 448 -28.00 -24.12 22.18
C ALA A 448 -26.60 -24.35 21.60
N THR A 449 -26.31 -23.80 20.41
CA THR A 449 -24.97 -23.86 19.79
C THR A 449 -23.91 -22.98 20.45
N GLN A 450 -24.29 -22.11 21.41
CA GLN A 450 -23.37 -21.23 22.14
C GLN A 450 -22.98 -21.77 23.53
N VAL A 451 -23.72 -22.76 24.03
CA VAL A 451 -23.43 -23.48 25.30
C VAL A 451 -23.04 -24.94 25.05
N ASP A 452 -22.59 -25.24 23.82
CA ASP A 452 -22.24 -26.58 23.31
C ASP A 452 -23.30 -27.68 23.59
N ALA A 453 -24.56 -27.30 23.78
CA ALA A 453 -25.69 -28.22 23.95
C ALA A 453 -26.17 -28.86 22.63
N PHE A 454 -25.44 -28.63 21.54
CA PHE A 454 -25.73 -29.18 20.21
C PHE A 454 -24.49 -29.93 19.72
N ASP A 455 -24.35 -31.20 20.13
CA ASP A 455 -23.17 -32.00 19.87
C ASP A 455 -22.99 -32.27 18.37
N ARG A 456 -21.94 -31.67 17.78
CA ARG A 456 -21.68 -31.71 16.33
C ARG A 456 -21.32 -33.12 15.84
N THR A 457 -21.00 -34.03 16.75
CA THR A 457 -20.61 -35.41 16.47
C THR A 457 -21.77 -36.25 15.93
N ASP A 458 -22.99 -36.06 16.46
CA ASP A 458 -24.17 -36.85 16.09
C ASP A 458 -24.79 -36.45 14.74
N ALA A 459 -24.53 -35.24 14.25
CA ALA A 459 -25.04 -34.76 12.96
C ALA A 459 -24.55 -35.62 11.76
N ALA A 460 -23.42 -36.31 11.90
CA ALA A 460 -22.93 -37.27 10.90
C ALA A 460 -23.50 -38.69 11.09
N ALA A 461 -23.95 -39.03 12.30
CA ALA A 461 -24.49 -40.35 12.65
C ALA A 461 -26.01 -40.48 12.42
N SER A 462 -26.75 -39.35 12.42
CA SER A 462 -28.22 -39.31 12.47
C SER A 462 -28.96 -39.72 11.18
N THR A 463 -28.38 -40.58 10.33
CA THR A 463 -29.06 -41.18 9.16
C THR A 463 -30.02 -42.32 9.54
N ALA A 464 -30.07 -42.72 10.83
CA ALA A 464 -31.05 -43.66 11.37
C ALA A 464 -31.72 -43.11 12.65
N GLY A 465 -33.03 -42.85 12.59
CA GLY A 465 -33.88 -42.67 13.78
C GLY A 465 -33.61 -41.41 14.62
N SER A 466 -33.77 -40.22 14.04
CA SER A 466 -33.54 -38.95 14.75
C SER A 466 -34.52 -38.68 15.90
N ASP A 467 -34.01 -38.64 17.15
CA ASP A 467 -34.79 -38.18 18.30
C ASP A 467 -35.13 -36.70 18.09
N THR A 468 -36.41 -36.45 17.81
CA THR A 468 -36.92 -35.18 17.32
C THR A 468 -38.23 -34.88 18.01
N GLU A 469 -38.33 -33.69 18.58
CA GLU A 469 -39.46 -33.27 19.40
C GLU A 469 -40.35 -32.23 18.68
N PRO A 470 -41.66 -32.17 19.00
CA PRO A 470 -42.59 -31.23 18.38
C PRO A 470 -42.51 -29.85 19.03
N PHE A 471 -42.21 -28.82 18.24
CA PHE A 471 -42.31 -27.41 18.65
C PHE A 471 -43.62 -26.81 18.11
N GLU A 472 -44.57 -26.46 18.98
CA GLU A 472 -45.85 -25.84 18.61
C GLU A 472 -45.73 -24.31 18.48
N THR A 473 -45.55 -23.83 17.25
CA THR A 473 -45.43 -22.39 16.96
C THR A 473 -46.78 -21.72 16.70
N VAL A 474 -46.87 -20.44 17.05
CA VAL A 474 -47.97 -19.53 16.72
C VAL A 474 -47.40 -18.40 15.86
N ARG A 475 -48.01 -18.14 14.71
CA ARG A 475 -47.60 -17.07 13.78
C ARG A 475 -48.28 -15.74 14.10
N PRO A 476 -47.77 -14.59 13.61
CA PRO A 476 -48.44 -13.30 13.72
C PRO A 476 -49.85 -13.25 13.10
N ASP A 477 -50.15 -14.15 12.14
CA ASP A 477 -51.49 -14.35 11.56
C ASP A 477 -52.44 -15.20 12.46
N GLY A 478 -52.00 -15.58 13.66
CA GLY A 478 -52.71 -16.45 14.61
C GLY A 478 -52.71 -17.94 14.24
N SER A 479 -52.21 -18.33 13.06
CA SER A 479 -52.16 -19.74 12.65
C SER A 479 -51.07 -20.52 13.39
N ARG A 480 -51.40 -21.75 13.78
CA ARG A 480 -50.46 -22.65 14.47
C ARG A 480 -49.74 -23.53 13.46
N ARG A 481 -48.46 -23.83 13.72
CA ARG A 481 -47.68 -24.84 12.99
C ARG A 481 -46.76 -25.61 13.94
N THR A 482 -46.79 -26.93 13.84
CA THR A 482 -45.83 -27.80 14.54
C THR A 482 -44.61 -28.05 13.66
N PHE A 483 -43.42 -27.84 14.19
CA PHE A 483 -42.15 -28.22 13.58
C PHE A 483 -41.55 -29.42 14.32
N ARG A 484 -40.74 -30.24 13.62
CA ARG A 484 -39.89 -31.25 14.26
C ARG A 484 -38.47 -30.72 14.28
N VAL A 485 -37.89 -30.67 15.47
CA VAL A 485 -36.53 -30.14 15.73
C VAL A 485 -35.75 -31.26 16.43
N PRO A 486 -34.42 -31.40 16.24
CA PRO A 486 -33.62 -32.30 17.07
C PRO A 486 -33.88 -32.03 18.55
N ARG A 487 -34.05 -33.10 19.33
CA ARG A 487 -34.32 -32.97 20.76
C ARG A 487 -33.07 -32.48 21.48
N ILE A 488 -33.21 -31.42 22.29
CA ILE A 488 -32.08 -30.82 23.02
C ILE A 488 -32.39 -30.86 24.52
N THR A 489 -31.42 -31.28 25.32
CA THR A 489 -31.47 -31.31 26.78
C THR A 489 -30.30 -30.52 27.35
N LEU A 490 -30.59 -29.51 28.18
CA LEU A 490 -29.55 -28.76 28.89
C LEU A 490 -29.14 -29.51 30.16
N THR A 491 -27.83 -29.55 30.44
CA THR A 491 -27.28 -29.93 31.74
C THR A 491 -27.32 -28.73 32.70
N ASP A 492 -27.02 -28.95 33.98
CA ASP A 492 -26.85 -27.86 34.96
C ASP A 492 -25.75 -26.89 34.51
N ASP A 493 -24.62 -27.42 34.02
CA ASP A 493 -23.50 -26.62 33.48
C ASP A 493 -23.92 -25.80 32.24
N ASN A 494 -24.64 -26.40 31.29
CA ASN A 494 -25.12 -25.70 30.09
C ASN A 494 -26.17 -24.64 30.45
N THR A 495 -26.97 -24.86 31.50
CA THR A 495 -27.95 -23.90 32.02
C THR A 495 -27.27 -22.73 32.72
N ALA A 496 -26.20 -22.99 33.48
CA ALA A 496 -25.35 -21.94 34.07
C ALA A 496 -24.61 -21.13 32.99
N ALA A 497 -24.10 -21.78 31.94
CA ALA A 497 -23.51 -21.11 30.78
C ALA A 497 -24.56 -20.25 30.05
N LEU A 498 -25.79 -20.74 29.88
CA LEU A 498 -26.89 -19.98 29.26
C LEU A 498 -27.23 -18.71 30.06
N ALA A 499 -27.22 -18.79 31.39
CA ALA A 499 -27.43 -17.63 32.27
C ALA A 499 -26.28 -16.60 32.18
N ALA A 500 -25.06 -17.04 31.87
CA ALA A 500 -23.89 -16.19 31.69
C ALA A 500 -23.79 -15.54 30.29
N LEU A 501 -24.63 -15.93 29.32
CA LEU A 501 -24.68 -15.28 28.00
C LEU A 501 -25.29 -13.88 28.11
N ASN A 502 -24.46 -12.84 28.05
CA ASN A 502 -24.91 -11.44 28.06
C ASN A 502 -25.57 -11.06 26.72
N TYR A 503 -26.91 -11.01 26.73
CA TYR A 503 -27.74 -10.41 25.68
C TYR A 503 -28.43 -9.11 26.14
N GLY A 504 -27.90 -8.48 27.18
CA GLY A 504 -28.31 -7.16 27.66
C GLY A 504 -27.51 -6.02 27.00
N SER A 505 -28.13 -4.86 26.84
CA SER A 505 -27.50 -3.65 26.33
C SER A 505 -26.83 -2.85 27.45
N ASP A 506 -25.56 -3.13 27.74
CA ASP A 506 -24.72 -2.31 28.63
C ASP A 506 -24.33 -0.99 27.93
N HIS A 507 -25.32 -0.11 27.77
CA HIS A 507 -25.22 1.28 27.30
C HIS A 507 -26.06 2.19 28.22
N ASP A 508 -25.57 2.36 29.44
CA ASP A 508 -25.73 3.56 30.29
C ASP A 508 -24.31 4.18 30.47
#